data_AF-A0A2D5ZVS9-F1
#
_entry.id   AF-A0A2D5ZVS9-F1
#
_cell.length_a   1.000
_cell.length_b   1.000
_cell.length_c   1.000
_cell.angle_alpha   90.00
_cell.angle_beta   90.00
_cell.angle_gamma   90.00
#
_symmetry.space_group_name_H-M   'P 1'
#
loop_
_entity.id
_entity.type
_entity.pdbx_description
1 polymer ?
#
loop_
_entity_poly.entity_id
_entity_poly.type
_entity_poly.pdbx_seq_one_letter_code
_entity_poly.pdbx_strand_id
1 'polypeptide(L)'
;MQSILGPISRDLSLVILPGLICIAVAEAVNGIPVLASIAMLIGIYFADAGHVYTTVFRFDRSSKKYQVFILAPLVGFFLLFAIWPLSGLPGMWSLVIYMTLIHNLRQIFGIRRWYYRLEHRTDKPLSQYLFYLSYLLPFIAMHFRPQMSQSDFYLIRALWIHPSLQVYNLMFYGSFLLGATWIATELWQQKTWKAMSSLYPFSQWAIYIYVFLFARSEMQMMLPLVVSHGVAYMALIHHSRIKVYETSKWLPIIMVALAGGAFEYFTDYSESRLTSPLLASCLVALPLAALFTHYYADAFIWKGSDPDARKIYS
;
A
#
# COMPACT_ATOMS: atom_id res chain seq x y z
N MET A 1 -8.86 25.82 1.92
CA MET A 1 -8.60 24.50 1.28
C MET A 1 -9.21 23.45 2.19
N GLN A 2 -9.94 22.48 1.63
CA GLN A 2 -10.51 21.38 2.41
C GLN A 2 -9.51 20.23 2.46
N SER A 3 -9.50 19.47 3.56
CA SER A 3 -8.61 18.32 3.76
C SER A 3 -9.37 17.20 4.45
N ILE A 4 -8.90 15.95 4.32
CA ILE A 4 -9.63 14.76 4.80
C ILE A 4 -9.60 14.70 6.33
N LEU A 5 -8.45 14.96 6.96
CA LEU A 5 -8.26 14.85 8.40
C LEU A 5 -8.50 16.16 9.17
N GLY A 6 -9.09 17.17 8.50
CA GLY A 6 -9.43 18.47 9.06
C GLY A 6 -8.40 19.56 8.71
N PRO A 7 -7.45 19.92 9.59
CA PRO A 7 -6.36 20.84 9.24
C PRO A 7 -5.40 20.24 8.20
N ILE A 8 -4.98 21.04 7.22
CA ILE A 8 -4.03 20.65 6.15
C ILE A 8 -2.76 20.02 6.70
N SER A 9 -2.26 20.51 7.83
CA SER A 9 -1.05 19.97 8.47
C SER A 9 -1.17 18.48 8.83
N ARG A 10 -2.37 17.97 9.13
CA ARG A 10 -2.59 16.56 9.42
C ARG A 10 -2.54 15.70 8.14
N ASP A 11 -3.14 16.18 7.06
CA ASP A 11 -3.05 15.49 5.75
C ASP A 11 -1.60 15.47 5.26
N LEU A 12 -0.88 16.59 5.40
CA LEU A 12 0.54 16.64 5.09
C LEU A 12 1.33 15.62 5.91
N SER A 13 1.17 15.60 7.23
CA SER A 13 2.00 14.74 8.10
C SER A 13 1.61 13.27 8.10
N LEU A 14 0.37 12.91 7.81
CA LEU A 14 -0.13 11.53 7.93
C LEU A 14 -0.50 10.88 6.60
N VAL A 15 -0.71 11.64 5.53
CA VAL A 15 -1.20 11.10 4.24
C VAL A 15 -0.21 11.37 3.11
N ILE A 16 0.40 12.56 3.05
CA ILE A 16 1.19 12.99 1.89
C ILE A 16 2.69 12.77 2.09
N LEU A 17 3.26 13.24 3.20
CA LEU A 17 4.70 13.26 3.45
C LEU A 17 5.31 11.96 3.98
N PRO A 18 4.62 11.04 4.71
CA PRO A 18 5.27 9.87 5.30
C PRO A 18 6.15 9.07 4.35
N GLY A 19 5.64 8.74 3.15
CA GLY A 19 6.42 8.01 2.15
C GLY A 19 7.62 8.79 1.62
N LEU A 20 7.48 10.09 1.38
CA LEU A 20 8.58 10.94 0.92
C LEU A 20 9.68 11.09 1.98
N ILE A 21 9.30 11.19 3.26
CA ILE A 21 10.25 11.18 4.37
C ILE A 21 10.98 9.83 4.41
N CYS A 22 10.27 8.72 4.19
CA CYS A 22 10.86 7.39 4.12
C CYS A 22 11.84 7.20 2.96
N ILE A 23 11.69 7.92 1.84
CA ILE A 23 12.71 7.96 0.78
C ILE A 23 14.01 8.55 1.34
N ALA A 24 13.93 9.72 2.00
CA ALA A 24 15.09 10.36 2.59
C ALA A 24 15.75 9.50 3.67
N VAL A 25 14.94 8.84 4.52
CA VAL A 25 15.44 7.89 5.54
C VAL A 25 16.12 6.70 4.87
N ALA A 26 15.51 6.09 3.87
CA ALA A 26 16.06 4.92 3.19
C ALA A 26 17.39 5.23 2.50
N GLU A 27 17.56 6.43 1.91
CA GLU A 27 18.84 6.88 1.38
C GLU A 27 19.87 7.14 2.50
N ALA A 28 19.46 7.79 3.59
CA ALA A 28 20.38 8.16 4.68
C ALA A 28 20.92 6.95 5.44
N VAL A 29 20.14 5.87 5.56
CA VAL A 29 20.58 4.63 6.24
C VAL A 29 21.13 3.59 5.27
N ASN A 30 21.16 3.88 3.97
CA ASN A 30 21.70 2.97 2.97
C ASN A 30 23.19 2.71 3.25
N GLY A 31 23.58 1.45 3.36
CA GLY A 31 24.95 1.06 3.75
C GLY A 31 25.21 1.03 5.26
N ILE A 32 24.21 1.27 6.12
CA ILE A 32 24.30 1.08 7.57
C ILE A 32 23.37 -0.07 7.98
N PRO A 33 23.84 -1.35 7.99
CA PRO A 33 22.97 -2.52 8.07
C PRO A 33 22.05 -2.56 9.29
N VAL A 34 22.54 -2.12 10.45
CA VAL A 34 21.75 -2.10 11.69
C VAL A 34 20.59 -1.11 11.59
N LEU A 35 20.85 0.12 11.12
CA LEU A 35 19.80 1.14 10.96
C LEU A 35 18.81 0.74 9.85
N ALA A 36 19.30 0.15 8.76
CA ALA A 36 18.45 -0.40 7.71
C ALA A 36 17.52 -1.50 8.24
N SER A 37 18.04 -2.41 9.07
CA SER A 37 17.24 -3.48 9.68
C SER A 37 16.19 -2.95 10.65
N ILE A 38 16.53 -1.94 11.46
CA ILE A 38 15.57 -1.27 12.35
C ILE A 38 14.49 -0.56 11.54
N ALA A 39 14.87 0.15 10.48
CA ALA A 39 13.92 0.84 9.60
C ALA A 39 12.97 -0.15 8.91
N MET A 40 13.49 -1.29 8.43
CA MET A 40 12.69 -2.37 7.85
C MET A 40 11.78 -3.03 8.88
N LEU A 41 12.27 -3.29 10.10
CA LEU A 41 11.45 -3.82 11.18
C LEU A 41 10.25 -2.90 11.46
N ILE A 42 10.49 -1.60 11.56
CA ILE A 42 9.44 -0.61 11.80
C ILE A 42 8.48 -0.51 10.60
N GLY A 43 9.02 -0.43 9.38
CA GLY A 43 8.24 -0.30 8.15
C GLY A 43 7.37 -1.52 7.86
N ILE A 44 7.99 -2.69 7.72
CA ILE A 44 7.28 -3.92 7.36
C ILE A 44 6.37 -4.37 8.50
N TYR A 45 6.90 -4.54 9.71
CA TYR A 45 6.11 -5.20 10.76
C TYR A 45 5.14 -4.25 11.43
N PHE A 46 5.54 -3.03 11.78
CA PHE A 46 4.66 -2.15 12.56
C PHE A 46 3.80 -1.24 11.69
N ALA A 47 4.30 -0.76 10.54
CA ALA A 47 3.51 0.05 9.63
C ALA A 47 2.70 -0.80 8.65
N ASP A 48 3.30 -1.78 7.96
CA ASP A 48 2.59 -2.63 6.98
C ASP A 48 1.74 -3.71 7.67
N ALA A 49 2.35 -4.75 8.20
CA ALA A 49 1.65 -5.85 8.86
C ALA A 49 0.76 -5.34 10.00
N GLY A 50 1.26 -4.45 10.84
CA GLY A 50 0.51 -3.89 11.96
C GLY A 50 -0.81 -3.23 11.54
N HIS A 51 -0.84 -2.44 10.46
CA HIS A 51 -2.06 -1.74 10.08
C HIS A 51 -3.15 -2.70 9.59
N VAL A 52 -2.79 -3.86 9.02
CA VAL A 52 -3.73 -4.91 8.59
C VAL A 52 -4.65 -5.29 9.75
N TYR A 53 -4.11 -5.48 10.96
CA TYR A 53 -4.87 -5.85 12.16
C TYR A 53 -5.78 -4.72 12.65
N THR A 54 -5.43 -3.46 12.38
CA THR A 54 -6.29 -2.33 12.75
C THR A 54 -7.62 -2.30 11.98
N THR A 55 -7.72 -3.07 10.88
CA THR A 55 -8.97 -3.32 10.16
C THR A 55 -10.08 -3.85 11.09
N VAL A 56 -9.73 -4.50 12.21
CA VAL A 56 -10.69 -4.94 13.22
C VAL A 56 -11.59 -3.83 13.74
N PHE A 57 -11.06 -2.60 13.82
CA PHE A 57 -11.81 -1.45 14.31
C PHE A 57 -12.85 -0.93 13.33
N ARG A 58 -12.87 -1.43 12.09
CA ARG A 58 -13.89 -1.14 11.10
C ARG A 58 -15.09 -2.09 11.19
N PHE A 59 -15.01 -3.14 11.99
CA PHE A 59 -16.08 -4.12 12.07
C PHE A 59 -17.24 -3.62 12.93
N ASP A 60 -18.32 -3.24 12.25
CA ASP A 60 -19.63 -3.13 12.87
C ASP A 60 -20.29 -4.52 12.88
N ARG A 61 -20.40 -5.10 14.08
CA ARG A 61 -21.05 -6.40 14.32
C ARG A 61 -22.51 -6.42 13.86
N SER A 62 -23.16 -5.27 13.79
CA SER A 62 -24.54 -5.15 13.33
C SER A 62 -24.68 -5.21 11.80
N SER A 63 -23.57 -5.08 11.07
CA SER A 63 -23.59 -5.05 9.61
C SER A 63 -23.76 -6.46 9.01
N LYS A 64 -24.57 -6.58 7.96
CA LYS A 64 -24.66 -7.82 7.15
C LYS A 64 -23.31 -8.27 6.57
N LYS A 65 -22.33 -7.35 6.49
CA LYS A 65 -20.97 -7.60 6.03
C LYS A 65 -20.13 -8.38 7.04
N TYR A 66 -20.56 -8.46 8.31
CA TYR A 66 -19.83 -9.15 9.38
C TYR A 66 -19.52 -10.62 9.05
N GLN A 67 -20.46 -11.35 8.45
CA GLN A 67 -20.24 -12.75 8.04
C GLN A 67 -19.10 -12.87 7.02
N VAL A 68 -19.00 -11.91 6.11
CA VAL A 68 -17.95 -11.91 5.09
C VAL A 68 -16.58 -11.66 5.71
N PHE A 69 -16.51 -10.87 6.78
CA PHE A 69 -15.27 -10.64 7.52
C PHE A 69 -14.81 -11.84 8.35
N ILE A 70 -15.73 -12.73 8.75
CA ILE A 70 -15.37 -14.02 9.35
C ILE A 70 -14.92 -15.01 8.27
N LEU A 71 -15.59 -15.01 7.11
CA LEU A 71 -15.31 -15.97 6.05
C LEU A 71 -14.06 -15.64 5.24
N ALA A 72 -13.77 -14.36 5.00
CA ALA A 72 -12.60 -13.90 4.26
C ALA A 72 -11.25 -14.44 4.78
N PRO A 73 -10.94 -14.40 6.10
CA PRO A 73 -9.68 -14.96 6.60
C PRO A 73 -9.64 -16.48 6.44
N LEU A 74 -10.75 -17.18 6.63
CA LEU A 74 -10.80 -18.63 6.44
C LEU A 74 -10.55 -19.01 4.97
N VAL A 75 -11.22 -18.34 4.05
CA VAL A 75 -11.02 -18.54 2.61
C VAL A 75 -9.59 -18.17 2.21
N GLY A 76 -9.09 -17.04 2.66
CA GLY A 76 -7.71 -16.61 2.42
C GLY A 76 -6.70 -17.64 2.91
N PHE A 77 -6.87 -18.13 4.15
CA PHE A 77 -6.02 -19.17 4.74
C PHE A 77 -5.97 -20.42 3.85
N PHE A 78 -7.12 -21.01 3.51
CA PHE A 78 -7.14 -22.25 2.73
C PHE A 78 -6.63 -22.05 1.29
N LEU A 79 -6.89 -20.90 0.67
CA LEU A 79 -6.35 -20.58 -0.65
C LEU A 79 -4.82 -20.49 -0.62
N LEU A 80 -4.26 -19.74 0.33
CA LEU A 80 -2.81 -19.54 0.44
C LEU A 80 -2.07 -20.81 0.85
N PHE A 81 -2.66 -21.57 1.79
CA PHE A 81 -2.21 -22.90 2.15
C PHE A 81 -2.16 -23.85 0.94
N ALA A 82 -3.15 -23.78 0.04
CA ALA A 82 -3.19 -24.61 -1.18
C ALA A 82 -2.23 -24.12 -2.29
N ILE A 83 -1.99 -22.81 -2.40
CA ILE A 83 -1.10 -22.23 -3.41
C ILE A 83 0.36 -22.54 -3.11
N TRP A 84 0.77 -22.49 -1.85
CA TRP A 84 2.18 -22.62 -1.49
C TRP A 84 2.85 -23.93 -1.94
N PRO A 85 2.23 -25.13 -1.79
CA PRO A 85 2.78 -26.36 -2.36
C PRO A 85 2.92 -26.37 -3.88
N LEU A 86 2.13 -25.58 -4.62
CA LEU A 86 2.12 -25.54 -6.08
C LEU A 86 3.20 -24.61 -6.64
N SER A 87 3.43 -23.46 -6.00
CA SER A 87 4.31 -22.41 -6.52
C SER A 87 5.58 -22.18 -5.69
N GLY A 88 5.69 -22.85 -4.54
CA GLY A 88 6.69 -22.54 -3.53
C GLY A 88 6.52 -21.14 -2.92
N LEU A 89 7.45 -20.79 -2.03
CA LEU A 89 7.50 -19.49 -1.35
C LEU A 89 7.63 -18.30 -2.34
N PRO A 90 8.48 -18.35 -3.38
CA PRO A 90 8.65 -17.21 -4.30
C PRO A 90 7.39 -16.90 -5.13
N GLY A 91 6.67 -17.93 -5.58
CA GLY A 91 5.44 -17.74 -6.36
C GLY A 91 4.32 -17.15 -5.51
N MET A 92 4.21 -17.57 -4.26
CA MET A 92 3.24 -17.01 -3.31
C MET A 92 3.55 -15.55 -2.99
N TRP A 93 4.80 -15.20 -2.69
CA TRP A 93 5.17 -13.80 -2.44
C TRP A 93 4.96 -12.92 -3.66
N SER A 94 5.20 -13.44 -4.87
CA SER A 94 4.87 -12.71 -6.09
C SER A 94 3.38 -12.39 -6.16
N LEU A 95 2.50 -13.37 -5.92
CA LEU A 95 1.05 -13.13 -5.85
C LEU A 95 0.70 -12.05 -4.81
N VAL A 96 1.28 -12.13 -3.61
CA VAL A 96 1.07 -11.14 -2.55
C VAL A 96 1.49 -9.75 -3.03
N ILE A 97 2.69 -9.58 -3.59
CA ILE A 97 3.18 -8.31 -4.13
C ILE A 97 2.24 -7.71 -5.18
N TYR A 98 1.75 -8.51 -6.15
CA TYR A 98 0.80 -8.01 -7.15
C TYR A 98 -0.54 -7.60 -6.52
N MET A 99 -1.02 -8.36 -5.54
CA MET A 99 -2.22 -8.01 -4.79
C MET A 99 -2.02 -6.72 -3.98
N THR A 100 -0.87 -6.55 -3.33
CA THR A 100 -0.47 -5.34 -2.61
C THR A 100 -0.45 -4.14 -3.54
N LEU A 101 0.15 -4.27 -4.73
CA LEU A 101 0.19 -3.20 -5.72
C LEU A 101 -1.22 -2.77 -6.14
N ILE A 102 -2.07 -3.73 -6.53
CA ILE A 102 -3.45 -3.45 -6.93
C ILE A 102 -4.22 -2.80 -5.77
N HIS A 103 -4.06 -3.31 -4.56
CA HIS A 103 -4.67 -2.75 -3.36
C HIS A 103 -4.21 -1.30 -3.13
N ASN A 104 -2.90 -1.05 -3.18
CA ASN A 104 -2.32 0.27 -2.97
C ASN A 104 -2.78 1.28 -4.04
N LEU A 105 -2.84 0.88 -5.32
CA LEU A 105 -3.40 1.70 -6.40
C LEU A 105 -4.86 2.08 -6.14
N ARG A 106 -5.66 1.14 -5.64
CA ARG A 106 -7.06 1.39 -5.29
C ARG A 106 -7.19 2.35 -4.12
N GLN A 107 -6.32 2.23 -3.10
CA GLN A 107 -6.27 3.18 -1.99
C GLN A 107 -5.91 4.59 -2.49
N ILE A 108 -4.85 4.74 -3.28
CA ILE A 108 -4.42 6.05 -3.80
C ILE A 108 -5.53 6.67 -4.65
N PHE A 109 -6.14 5.88 -5.52
CA PHE A 109 -7.28 6.34 -6.31
C PHE A 109 -8.48 6.74 -5.44
N GLY A 110 -8.78 5.96 -4.40
CA GLY A 110 -9.85 6.24 -3.44
C GLY A 110 -9.66 7.56 -2.70
N ILE A 111 -8.46 7.78 -2.16
CA ILE A 111 -8.08 9.02 -1.46
C ILE A 111 -8.12 10.23 -2.41
N ARG A 112 -7.61 10.09 -3.65
CA ARG A 112 -7.74 11.12 -4.70
C ARG A 112 -9.20 11.50 -4.93
N ARG A 113 -10.11 10.51 -5.03
CA ARG A 113 -11.54 10.77 -5.21
C ARG A 113 -12.18 11.46 -4.02
N TRP A 114 -11.71 11.22 -2.80
CA TRP A 114 -12.18 11.95 -1.63
C TRP A 114 -11.79 13.43 -1.69
N TYR A 115 -10.53 13.73 -2.02
CA TYR A 115 -10.12 15.13 -2.24
C TYR A 115 -10.93 15.80 -3.36
N TYR A 116 -11.21 15.08 -4.44
CA TYR A 116 -12.05 15.62 -5.51
C TYR A 116 -13.45 15.99 -5.03
N ARG A 117 -14.06 15.17 -4.17
CA ARG A 117 -15.38 15.47 -3.62
C ARG A 117 -15.37 16.69 -2.72
N LEU A 118 -14.41 16.76 -1.79
CA LEU A 118 -14.22 17.92 -0.91
C LEU A 118 -14.04 19.20 -1.74
N GLU A 119 -13.35 19.09 -2.86
CA GLU A 119 -13.12 20.20 -3.75
C GLU A 119 -14.20 20.42 -4.82
N HIS A 120 -15.33 19.69 -4.78
CA HIS A 120 -16.39 19.75 -5.80
C HIS A 120 -15.88 19.56 -7.25
N ARG A 121 -14.92 18.64 -7.42
CA ARG A 121 -14.37 18.23 -8.72
C ARG A 121 -15.03 16.95 -9.21
N THR A 122 -15.21 16.88 -10.53
CA THR A 122 -15.63 15.65 -11.21
C THR A 122 -14.40 14.89 -11.71
N ASP A 123 -14.42 13.58 -11.55
CA ASP A 123 -13.34 12.71 -12.03
C ASP A 123 -13.57 12.35 -13.50
N LYS A 124 -12.72 12.82 -14.41
CA LYS A 124 -12.86 12.58 -15.85
C LYS A 124 -12.22 11.25 -16.25
N PRO A 125 -12.84 10.42 -17.11
CA PRO A 125 -12.30 9.11 -17.51
C PRO A 125 -10.85 9.15 -18.02
N LEU A 126 -10.51 10.15 -18.85
CA LEU A 126 -9.14 10.31 -19.36
C LEU A 126 -8.12 10.46 -18.23
N SER A 127 -8.41 11.28 -17.21
CA SER A 127 -7.50 11.45 -16.08
C SER A 127 -7.36 10.15 -15.28
N GLN A 128 -8.45 9.38 -15.14
CA GLN A 128 -8.39 8.07 -14.47
C GLN A 128 -7.48 7.09 -15.22
N TYR A 129 -7.59 7.00 -16.55
CA TYR A 129 -6.70 6.14 -17.35
C TYR A 129 -5.24 6.57 -17.24
N LEU A 130 -4.97 7.87 -17.39
CA LEU A 130 -3.62 8.41 -17.26
C LEU A 130 -3.04 8.19 -15.86
N PHE A 131 -3.86 8.30 -14.82
CA PHE A 131 -3.50 7.97 -13.45
C PHE A 131 -3.11 6.49 -13.31
N TYR A 132 -3.92 5.54 -13.77
CA TYR A 132 -3.55 4.12 -13.64
C TYR A 132 -2.27 3.79 -14.45
N LEU A 133 -2.15 4.31 -15.66
CA LEU A 133 -0.99 4.08 -16.51
C LEU A 133 0.29 4.68 -15.93
N SER A 134 0.23 5.86 -15.31
CA SER A 134 1.40 6.53 -14.74
C SER A 134 1.97 5.82 -13.51
N TYR A 135 1.19 4.96 -12.86
CA TYR A 135 1.64 4.14 -11.73
C TYR A 135 1.98 2.69 -12.13
N LEU A 136 1.24 2.11 -13.07
CA LEU A 136 1.51 0.75 -13.56
C LEU A 136 2.77 0.69 -14.41
N LEU A 137 3.06 1.71 -15.23
CA LEU A 137 4.22 1.66 -16.12
C LEU A 137 5.56 1.62 -15.37
N PRO A 138 5.82 2.43 -14.31
CA PRO A 138 7.02 2.29 -13.49
C PRO A 138 7.20 0.89 -12.90
N PHE A 139 6.11 0.31 -12.38
CA PHE A 139 6.12 -1.05 -11.84
C PHE A 139 6.47 -2.07 -12.92
N ILE A 140 5.85 -2.00 -14.10
CA ILE A 140 6.19 -2.90 -15.23
C ILE A 140 7.65 -2.71 -15.66
N ALA A 141 8.13 -1.46 -15.71
CA ALA A 141 9.50 -1.13 -16.09
C ALA A 141 10.53 -1.80 -15.19
N MET A 142 10.26 -1.90 -13.87
CA MET A 142 11.18 -2.50 -12.91
C MET A 142 11.62 -3.92 -13.31
N HIS A 143 10.73 -4.71 -13.94
CA HIS A 143 11.00 -6.08 -14.36
C HIS A 143 12.02 -6.18 -15.51
N PHE A 144 12.26 -5.09 -16.24
CA PHE A 144 13.25 -5.03 -17.32
C PHE A 144 14.62 -4.55 -16.85
N ARG A 145 14.78 -4.15 -15.59
CA ARG A 145 16.00 -3.55 -15.07
C ARG A 145 17.12 -4.59 -14.88
N PRO A 146 18.28 -4.48 -15.56
CA PRO A 146 19.34 -5.50 -15.47
C PRO A 146 19.97 -5.67 -14.08
N GLN A 147 20.10 -4.58 -13.32
CA GLN A 147 20.83 -4.54 -12.05
C GLN A 147 19.97 -4.97 -10.84
N MET A 148 18.70 -5.25 -11.04
CA MET A 148 17.79 -5.64 -9.96
C MET A 148 17.96 -7.10 -9.52
N SER A 149 18.69 -7.89 -10.32
CA SER A 149 18.85 -9.36 -10.28
C SER A 149 19.37 -9.99 -8.99
N GLN A 150 19.62 -9.22 -7.92
CA GLN A 150 20.27 -9.72 -6.71
C GLN A 150 19.35 -9.87 -5.48
N SER A 151 18.12 -9.37 -5.51
CA SER A 151 17.16 -9.60 -4.40
C SER A 151 16.17 -10.70 -4.77
N ASP A 152 16.29 -11.88 -4.15
CA ASP A 152 15.35 -13.01 -4.31
C ASP A 152 13.91 -12.65 -3.93
N PHE A 153 13.72 -11.54 -3.21
CA PHE A 153 12.43 -11.03 -2.77
C PHE A 153 11.46 -10.72 -3.93
N TYR A 154 11.99 -10.32 -5.08
CA TYR A 154 11.20 -10.13 -6.29
C TYR A 154 11.64 -11.14 -7.34
N LEU A 155 10.76 -12.06 -7.70
CA LEU A 155 10.97 -12.88 -8.88
C LEU A 155 11.01 -11.93 -10.09
N ILE A 156 12.22 -11.53 -10.49
CA ILE A 156 12.49 -10.81 -11.75
C ILE A 156 12.01 -11.64 -12.95
N ARG A 157 11.73 -12.92 -12.72
CA ARG A 157 11.13 -13.87 -13.67
C ARG A 157 9.64 -14.16 -13.43
N ALA A 158 8.97 -13.48 -12.50
CA ALA A 158 7.55 -13.73 -12.17
C ALA A 158 6.62 -13.58 -13.38
N LEU A 159 7.01 -12.76 -14.36
CA LEU A 159 6.22 -12.48 -15.56
C LEU A 159 6.81 -13.11 -16.83
N TRP A 160 7.75 -14.05 -16.71
CA TRP A 160 8.53 -14.56 -17.85
C TRP A 160 9.25 -13.44 -18.63
N ILE A 161 9.47 -12.30 -17.98
CA ILE A 161 10.16 -11.16 -18.56
C ILE A 161 11.67 -11.36 -18.41
N HIS A 162 12.39 -11.13 -19.50
CA HIS A 162 13.85 -11.09 -19.50
C HIS A 162 14.31 -9.64 -19.32
N PRO A 163 15.25 -9.36 -18.39
CA PRO A 163 15.82 -8.03 -18.25
C PRO A 163 16.37 -7.51 -19.58
N SER A 164 16.00 -6.28 -19.95
CA SER A 164 16.42 -5.62 -21.19
C SER A 164 16.59 -4.14 -20.94
N LEU A 165 17.84 -3.66 -21.03
CA LEU A 165 18.16 -2.24 -20.81
C LEU A 165 17.42 -1.31 -21.79
N GLN A 166 17.23 -1.76 -23.03
CA GLN A 166 16.52 -1.00 -24.06
C GLN A 166 15.04 -0.83 -23.72
N VAL A 167 14.37 -1.92 -23.31
CA VAL A 167 12.95 -1.88 -22.91
C VAL A 167 12.78 -1.09 -21.61
N TYR A 168 13.69 -1.28 -20.64
CA TYR A 168 13.72 -0.50 -19.42
C TYR A 168 13.82 1.01 -19.70
N ASN A 169 14.78 1.43 -20.54
CA ASN A 169 14.95 2.85 -20.89
C ASN A 169 13.71 3.42 -21.59
N LEU A 170 13.10 2.67 -22.51
CA LEU A 170 11.86 3.07 -23.17
C LEU A 170 10.73 3.30 -22.16
N MET A 171 10.53 2.35 -21.24
CA MET A 171 9.48 2.44 -20.21
C MET A 171 9.81 3.52 -19.16
N PHE A 172 11.08 3.74 -18.84
CA PHE A 172 11.56 4.80 -17.95
C PHE A 172 11.15 6.17 -18.50
N TYR A 173 11.55 6.50 -19.73
CA TYR A 173 11.17 7.77 -20.37
C TYR A 173 9.66 7.87 -20.59
N GLY A 174 9.01 6.76 -20.98
CA GLY A 174 7.57 6.66 -21.09
C GLY A 174 6.83 6.98 -19.78
N SER A 175 7.35 6.55 -18.64
CA SER A 175 6.77 6.82 -17.32
C SER A 175 6.79 8.31 -16.97
N PHE A 176 7.89 9.01 -17.26
CA PHE A 176 7.98 10.45 -17.08
C PHE A 176 7.06 11.22 -18.03
N LEU A 177 6.99 10.80 -19.31
CA LEU A 177 6.08 11.42 -20.28
C LEU A 177 4.61 11.23 -19.89
N LEU A 178 4.23 10.03 -19.45
CA LEU A 178 2.87 9.75 -18.96
C LEU A 178 2.56 10.56 -17.70
N GLY A 179 3.49 10.61 -16.75
CA GLY A 179 3.36 11.42 -15.54
C GLY A 179 3.19 12.91 -15.85
N ALA A 180 4.03 13.47 -16.72
CA ALA A 180 3.92 14.86 -17.16
C ALA A 180 2.60 15.13 -17.89
N THR A 181 2.17 14.22 -18.77
CA THR A 181 0.89 14.30 -19.49
C THR A 181 -0.30 14.29 -18.52
N TRP A 182 -0.27 13.39 -17.54
CA TRP A 182 -1.27 13.30 -16.49
C TRP A 182 -1.32 14.58 -15.65
N ILE A 183 -0.17 15.08 -15.19
CA ILE A 183 -0.09 16.33 -14.43
C ILE A 183 -0.61 17.50 -15.26
N ALA A 184 -0.18 17.65 -16.52
CA ALA A 184 -0.68 18.71 -17.40
C ALA A 184 -2.20 18.62 -17.59
N THR A 185 -2.74 17.40 -17.73
CA THR A 185 -4.19 17.15 -17.80
C THR A 185 -4.89 17.56 -16.51
N GLU A 186 -4.32 17.24 -15.35
CA GLU A 186 -4.83 17.65 -14.04
C GLU A 186 -4.86 19.17 -13.86
N LEU A 187 -3.78 19.85 -14.25
CA LEU A 187 -3.67 21.30 -14.17
C LEU A 187 -4.62 22.00 -15.14
N TRP A 188 -4.74 21.50 -16.38
CA TRP A 188 -5.66 22.05 -17.37
C TRP A 188 -7.13 21.90 -16.94
N GLN A 189 -7.48 20.78 -16.28
CA GLN A 189 -8.83 20.56 -15.75
C GLN A 189 -9.12 21.42 -14.51
N GLN A 190 -8.08 21.85 -13.80
CA GLN A 190 -8.17 22.73 -12.64
C GLN A 190 -8.20 24.19 -13.10
N LYS A 191 -9.40 24.77 -13.27
CA LYS A 191 -9.56 26.21 -13.50
C LYS A 191 -8.91 27.08 -12.40
N THR A 192 -8.80 26.53 -11.20
CA THR A 192 -8.08 27.12 -10.06
C THR A 192 -7.24 26.04 -9.39
N TRP A 193 -6.03 26.38 -8.94
CA TRP A 193 -5.16 25.44 -8.26
C TRP A 193 -5.80 24.93 -6.98
N LYS A 194 -6.02 23.62 -6.90
CA LYS A 194 -6.51 22.99 -5.67
C LYS A 194 -5.43 22.05 -5.14
N ALA A 195 -4.77 22.53 -4.08
CA ALA A 195 -3.48 22.01 -3.67
C ALA A 195 -3.54 20.54 -3.24
N MET A 196 -4.54 20.13 -2.46
CA MET A 196 -4.53 18.78 -1.86
C MET A 196 -4.85 17.68 -2.89
N SER A 197 -5.83 17.91 -3.77
CA SER A 197 -6.17 16.94 -4.82
C SER A 197 -5.08 16.73 -5.87
N SER A 198 -4.15 17.68 -5.99
CA SER A 198 -2.95 17.56 -6.84
C SER A 198 -1.76 17.01 -6.06
N LEU A 199 -1.53 17.51 -4.85
CA LEU A 199 -0.34 17.21 -4.06
C LEU A 199 -0.30 15.75 -3.62
N TYR A 200 -1.42 15.18 -3.17
CA TYR A 200 -1.48 13.79 -2.76
C TYR A 200 -1.11 12.81 -3.89
N PRO A 201 -1.82 12.78 -5.04
CA PRO A 201 -1.46 11.83 -6.08
C PRO A 201 -0.12 12.17 -6.74
N PHE A 202 0.36 13.43 -6.68
CA PHE A 202 1.72 13.74 -7.11
C PHE A 202 2.77 13.14 -6.16
N SER A 203 2.58 13.21 -4.84
CA SER A 203 3.50 12.61 -3.88
C SER A 203 3.56 11.10 -4.02
N GLN A 204 2.41 10.45 -4.23
CA GLN A 204 2.36 9.01 -4.45
C GLN A 204 2.98 8.59 -5.78
N TRP A 205 2.79 9.37 -6.85
CA TRP A 205 3.48 9.14 -8.12
C TRP A 205 5.00 9.27 -7.97
N ALA A 206 5.48 10.29 -7.25
CA ALA A 206 6.91 10.45 -6.97
C ALA A 206 7.49 9.27 -6.17
N ILE A 207 6.73 8.74 -5.19
CA ILE A 207 7.09 7.51 -4.46
C ILE A 207 7.20 6.35 -5.44
N TYR A 208 6.23 6.12 -6.31
CA TYR A 208 6.26 5.02 -7.30
C TYR A 208 7.44 5.14 -8.27
N ILE A 209 7.71 6.34 -8.77
CA ILE A 209 8.86 6.60 -9.63
C ILE A 209 10.16 6.24 -8.90
N TYR A 210 10.35 6.72 -7.67
CA TYR A 210 11.53 6.41 -6.88
C TYR A 210 11.67 4.90 -6.64
N VAL A 211 10.62 4.28 -6.10
CA VAL A 211 10.59 2.88 -5.67
C VAL A 211 10.83 1.92 -6.84
N PHE A 212 10.22 2.15 -8.00
CA PHE A 212 10.28 1.20 -9.11
C PHE A 212 11.37 1.50 -10.15
N LEU A 213 11.80 2.76 -10.28
CA LEU A 213 12.82 3.14 -11.26
C LEU A 213 14.20 3.44 -10.64
N PHE A 214 14.27 3.86 -9.38
CA PHE A 214 15.53 4.31 -8.78
C PHE A 214 16.04 3.42 -7.65
N ALA A 215 15.17 2.94 -6.77
CA ALA A 215 15.53 2.15 -5.59
C ALA A 215 16.44 0.97 -5.95
N ARG A 216 17.50 0.77 -5.17
CA ARG A 216 18.55 -0.22 -5.44
C ARG A 216 18.53 -1.38 -4.45
N SER A 217 17.79 -1.25 -3.37
CA SER A 217 17.63 -2.27 -2.34
C SER A 217 16.15 -2.48 -2.01
N GLU A 218 15.84 -3.63 -1.42
CA GLU A 218 14.49 -3.94 -0.93
C GLU A 218 14.00 -2.89 0.05
N MET A 219 14.87 -2.40 0.95
CA MET A 219 14.51 -1.34 1.90
C MET A 219 14.10 -0.04 1.20
N GLN A 220 14.88 0.40 0.21
CA GLN A 220 14.55 1.61 -0.56
C GLN A 220 13.22 1.48 -1.30
N MET A 221 12.82 0.26 -1.64
CA MET A 221 11.56 -0.02 -2.29
C MET A 221 10.39 -0.10 -1.31
N MET A 222 10.52 -0.97 -0.31
CA MET A 222 9.44 -1.34 0.60
C MET A 222 9.13 -0.20 1.56
N LEU A 223 10.14 0.41 2.20
CA LEU A 223 9.92 1.36 3.28
C LEU A 223 9.04 2.56 2.85
N PRO A 224 9.30 3.25 1.72
CA PRO A 224 8.42 4.34 1.28
C PRO A 224 7.00 3.88 0.95
N LEU A 225 6.83 2.72 0.31
CA LEU A 225 5.52 2.20 -0.08
C LEU A 225 4.67 1.82 1.14
N VAL A 226 5.23 1.00 2.03
CA VAL A 226 4.49 0.46 3.16
C VAL A 226 4.14 1.55 4.17
N VAL A 227 5.04 2.53 4.38
CA VAL A 227 4.77 3.63 5.29
C VAL A 227 3.77 4.62 4.69
N SER A 228 3.88 4.96 3.40
CA SER A 228 2.89 5.86 2.76
C SER A 228 1.48 5.25 2.78
N HIS A 229 1.40 3.92 2.67
CA HIS A 229 0.18 3.16 2.71
C HIS A 229 -0.39 3.02 4.13
N GLY A 230 0.38 2.40 5.03
CA GLY A 230 -0.07 2.01 6.37
C GLY A 230 -0.33 3.20 7.29
N VAL A 231 0.49 4.25 7.24
CA VAL A 231 0.26 5.46 8.06
C VAL A 231 -0.99 6.20 7.61
N ALA A 232 -1.16 6.39 6.30
CA ALA A 232 -2.37 7.01 5.77
C ALA A 232 -3.61 6.19 6.15
N TYR A 233 -3.51 4.87 6.06
CA TYR A 233 -4.59 3.96 6.43
C TYR A 233 -4.99 4.07 7.91
N MET A 234 -4.02 4.01 8.83
CA MET A 234 -4.27 4.16 10.27
C MET A 234 -4.87 5.52 10.61
N ALA A 235 -4.44 6.59 9.95
CA ALA A 235 -5.02 7.92 10.11
C ALA A 235 -6.47 8.00 9.65
N LEU A 236 -6.80 7.35 8.54
CA LEU A 236 -8.17 7.26 8.05
C LEU A 236 -9.06 6.42 8.99
N ILE A 237 -8.55 5.32 9.55
CA ILE A 237 -9.27 4.57 10.59
C ILE A 237 -9.54 5.47 11.78
N HIS A 238 -8.51 6.13 12.31
CA HIS A 238 -8.65 6.99 13.47
C HIS A 238 -9.70 8.08 13.24
N HIS A 239 -9.65 8.74 12.09
CA HIS A 239 -10.61 9.76 11.71
C HIS A 239 -12.03 9.20 11.60
N SER A 240 -12.21 8.06 10.93
CA SER A 240 -13.52 7.42 10.79
C SER A 240 -14.13 7.03 12.15
N ARG A 241 -13.30 6.60 13.12
CA ARG A 241 -13.75 6.26 14.47
C ARG A 241 -14.16 7.47 15.29
N ILE A 242 -13.45 8.60 15.19
CA ILE A 242 -13.88 9.83 15.88
C ILE A 242 -15.29 10.21 15.46
N LYS A 243 -15.62 10.06 14.17
CA LYS A 243 -16.96 10.37 13.67
C LYS A 243 -18.05 9.39 14.13
N VAL A 244 -17.70 8.16 14.52
CA VAL A 244 -18.65 7.15 14.97
C VAL A 244 -18.81 7.12 16.50
N TYR A 245 -17.71 7.31 17.24
CA TYR A 245 -17.67 7.11 18.69
C TYR A 245 -17.37 8.38 19.50
N GLU A 246 -17.22 9.53 18.84
CA GLU A 246 -16.94 10.88 19.39
C GLU A 246 -15.64 11.04 20.20
N THR A 247 -15.06 9.95 20.74
CA THR A 247 -13.83 9.96 21.55
C THR A 247 -12.92 8.77 21.20
N SER A 248 -12.38 8.73 19.99
CA SER A 248 -11.36 7.73 19.64
C SER A 248 -9.96 8.22 19.98
N LYS A 249 -9.31 7.57 20.95
CA LYS A 249 -7.87 7.75 21.21
C LYS A 249 -7.06 6.98 20.17
N TRP A 250 -5.87 7.45 19.82
CA TRP A 250 -4.93 6.74 18.94
C TRP A 250 -4.37 5.46 19.58
N LEU A 251 -4.28 5.44 20.92
CA LEU A 251 -3.60 4.38 21.66
C LEU A 251 -4.10 2.96 21.32
N PRO A 252 -5.40 2.64 21.26
CA PRO A 252 -5.84 1.30 20.89
C PRO A 252 -5.44 0.87 19.47
N ILE A 253 -5.42 1.82 18.52
CA ILE A 253 -5.02 1.55 17.13
C ILE A 253 -3.53 1.19 17.10
N ILE A 254 -2.70 2.00 17.77
CA ILE A 254 -1.26 1.77 17.88
C ILE A 254 -0.97 0.45 18.58
N MET A 255 -1.65 0.13 19.69
CA MET A 255 -1.44 -1.12 20.42
C MET A 255 -1.78 -2.35 19.58
N VAL A 256 -2.88 -2.32 18.82
CA VAL A 256 -3.24 -3.41 17.90
C VAL A 256 -2.23 -3.54 16.77
N ALA A 257 -1.77 -2.42 16.19
CA ALA A 257 -0.75 -2.45 15.15
C ALA A 257 0.58 -3.04 15.64
N LEU A 258 1.04 -2.63 16.83
CA LEU A 258 2.26 -3.16 17.44
C LEU A 258 2.13 -4.66 17.77
N ALA A 259 1.00 -5.09 18.32
CA ALA A 259 0.75 -6.48 18.65
C ALA A 259 0.69 -7.36 17.38
N GLY A 260 -0.02 -6.90 16.35
CA GLY A 260 -0.10 -7.58 15.06
C GLY A 260 1.26 -7.67 14.36
N GLY A 261 2.01 -6.56 14.32
CA GLY A 261 3.36 -6.54 13.76
C GLY A 261 4.34 -7.45 14.49
N ALA A 262 4.30 -7.46 15.82
CA ALA A 262 5.11 -8.38 16.62
C ALA A 262 4.75 -9.84 16.35
N PHE A 263 3.45 -10.14 16.23
CA PHE A 263 2.98 -11.47 15.87
C PHE A 263 3.51 -11.93 14.51
N GLU A 264 3.48 -11.07 13.47
CA GLU A 264 4.03 -11.41 12.16
C GLU A 264 5.55 -11.59 12.21
N TYR A 265 6.27 -10.73 12.92
CA TYR A 265 7.72 -10.86 13.12
C TYR A 265 8.10 -12.21 13.74
N PHE A 266 7.40 -12.62 14.81
CA PHE A 266 7.67 -13.92 15.44
C PHE A 266 7.24 -15.10 14.55
N THR A 267 6.24 -14.91 13.70
CA THR A 267 5.81 -15.93 12.73
C THR A 267 6.87 -16.15 11.66
N ASP A 268 7.40 -15.09 11.07
CA ASP A 268 8.50 -15.13 10.08
C ASP A 268 9.77 -15.73 10.70
N TYR A 269 10.12 -15.28 11.90
CA TYR A 269 11.24 -15.84 12.67
C TYR A 269 11.06 -17.34 12.96
N SER A 270 9.84 -17.81 13.19
CA SER A 270 9.55 -19.22 13.45
C SER A 270 9.58 -20.05 12.18
N GLU A 271 9.06 -19.53 11.07
CA GLU A 271 9.03 -20.18 9.75
C GLU A 271 10.43 -20.62 9.31
N SER A 272 11.42 -19.73 9.45
CA SER A 272 12.83 -20.00 9.10
C SER A 272 13.47 -21.18 9.87
N ARG A 273 12.83 -21.69 10.93
CA ARG A 273 13.32 -22.81 11.76
C ARG A 273 12.52 -24.08 11.60
N LEU A 274 11.39 -24.05 10.88
CA LEU A 274 10.56 -25.23 10.71
C LEU A 274 11.11 -26.14 9.62
N THR A 275 11.26 -27.42 9.96
CA THR A 275 11.65 -28.46 9.00
C THR A 275 10.44 -29.10 8.32
N SER A 276 9.26 -29.00 8.92
CA SER A 276 8.01 -29.54 8.37
C SER A 276 7.40 -28.54 7.38
N PRO A 277 7.31 -28.88 6.08
CA PRO A 277 6.66 -28.03 5.09
C PRO A 277 5.22 -27.72 5.52
N LEU A 278 4.45 -28.73 5.94
CA LEU A 278 3.07 -28.53 6.36
C LEU A 278 2.94 -27.49 7.49
N LEU A 279 3.78 -27.55 8.52
CA LEU A 279 3.71 -26.55 9.60
C LEU A 279 4.11 -25.15 9.11
N ALA A 280 5.14 -25.05 8.27
CA ALA A 280 5.52 -23.79 7.65
C ALA A 280 4.39 -23.21 6.77
N SER A 281 3.66 -24.04 6.01
CA SER A 281 2.48 -23.58 5.25
C SER A 281 1.43 -22.93 6.14
N CYS A 282 1.13 -23.57 7.28
CA CYS A 282 0.13 -23.09 8.21
C CYS A 282 0.57 -21.79 8.86
N LEU A 283 1.85 -21.69 9.26
CA LEU A 283 2.40 -20.47 9.84
C LEU A 283 2.39 -19.32 8.85
N VAL A 284 2.73 -19.54 7.58
CA VAL A 284 2.74 -18.47 6.56
C VAL A 284 1.33 -18.08 6.13
N ALA A 285 0.40 -19.04 6.03
CA ALA A 285 -0.98 -18.76 5.63
C ALA A 285 -1.74 -17.93 6.68
N LEU A 286 -1.37 -17.99 7.96
CA LEU A 286 -2.05 -17.31 9.05
C LEU A 286 -1.97 -15.76 8.99
N PRO A 287 -0.78 -15.12 8.92
CA PRO A 287 -0.69 -13.67 8.75
C PRO A 287 -1.22 -13.23 7.38
N LEU A 288 -0.98 -14.01 6.32
CA LEU A 288 -1.49 -13.70 4.99
C LEU A 288 -3.03 -13.77 4.90
N ALA A 289 -3.69 -14.57 5.75
CA ALA A 289 -5.15 -14.55 5.87
C ALA A 289 -5.67 -13.23 6.46
N ALA A 290 -4.96 -12.64 7.42
CA ALA A 290 -5.26 -11.30 7.92
C ALA A 290 -5.09 -10.26 6.80
N LEU A 291 -3.99 -10.35 6.04
CA LEU A 291 -3.72 -9.48 4.89
C LEU A 291 -4.82 -9.58 3.82
N PHE A 292 -5.23 -10.79 3.46
CA PHE A 292 -6.31 -11.01 2.49
C PHE A 292 -7.64 -10.42 2.98
N THR A 293 -7.95 -10.58 4.26
CA THR A 293 -9.14 -9.99 4.88
C THR A 293 -9.11 -8.47 4.81
N HIS A 294 -7.96 -7.87 5.06
CA HIS A 294 -7.75 -6.44 4.93
C HIS A 294 -7.96 -5.97 3.48
N TYR A 295 -7.37 -6.64 2.48
CA TYR A 295 -7.60 -6.30 1.07
C TYR A 295 -9.07 -6.39 0.67
N TYR A 296 -9.74 -7.43 1.16
CA TYR A 296 -11.16 -7.62 0.93
C TYR A 296 -11.98 -6.47 1.54
N ALA A 297 -11.73 -6.14 2.82
CA ALA A 297 -12.42 -5.05 3.52
C ALA A 297 -12.29 -3.73 2.76
N ASP A 298 -11.07 -3.43 2.35
CA ASP A 298 -10.74 -2.18 1.67
C ASP A 298 -11.31 -2.08 0.28
N ALA A 299 -11.49 -3.21 -0.42
CA ALA A 299 -12.13 -3.22 -1.72
C ALA A 299 -13.55 -2.59 -1.72
N PHE A 300 -14.22 -2.52 -0.57
CA PHE A 300 -15.52 -1.86 -0.41
C PHE A 300 -15.39 -0.39 -0.03
N ILE A 301 -14.42 -0.02 0.79
CA ILE A 301 -14.28 1.33 1.36
C ILE A 301 -13.92 2.35 0.28
N TRP A 302 -13.13 1.92 -0.69
CA TRP A 302 -12.78 2.77 -1.83
C TRP A 302 -13.96 2.98 -2.80
N LYS A 303 -15.09 2.28 -2.61
CA LYS A 303 -16.32 2.52 -3.37
C LYS A 303 -17.05 3.72 -2.79
N GLY A 304 -17.30 4.70 -3.64
CA GLY A 304 -17.98 5.94 -3.26
C GLY A 304 -19.40 5.77 -2.69
N SER A 305 -20.06 4.67 -3.00
CA SER A 305 -21.40 4.35 -2.50
C SER A 305 -21.40 3.77 -1.09
N ASP A 306 -20.24 3.37 -0.57
CA ASP A 306 -20.14 2.70 0.73
C ASP A 306 -20.51 3.65 1.89
N PRO A 307 -21.41 3.24 2.81
CA PRO A 307 -21.78 4.04 3.96
C PRO A 307 -20.59 4.49 4.82
N ASP A 308 -19.56 3.64 4.95
CA ASP A 308 -18.37 3.99 5.75
C ASP A 308 -17.49 5.00 5.05
N ALA A 309 -17.43 4.95 3.71
CA ALA A 309 -16.80 6.00 2.93
C ALA A 309 -17.50 7.34 3.15
N ARG A 310 -18.85 7.37 3.18
CA ARG A 310 -19.62 8.61 3.42
C ARG A 310 -19.23 9.27 4.73
N LYS A 311 -19.06 8.50 5.81
CA LYS A 311 -18.63 9.04 7.11
C LYS A 311 -17.33 9.82 7.00
N ILE A 312 -16.40 9.42 6.15
CA ILE A 312 -15.09 10.09 6.04
C ILE A 312 -15.23 11.49 5.44
N TYR A 313 -16.10 11.71 4.45
CA TYR A 313 -16.19 12.99 3.74
C TYR A 313 -17.50 13.78 3.97
N SER A 314 -18.46 13.25 4.73
CA SER A 314 -19.57 14.03 5.31
C SER A 314 -19.10 14.82 6.52
#